data_AF-A0A9D4CQR1-F1
#
_entry.id   AF-A0A9D4CQR1-F1
#
_cell.length_a   1.000
_cell.length_b   1.000
_cell.length_c   1.000
_cell.angle_alpha   90.00
_cell.angle_beta   90.00
_cell.angle_gamma   90.00
#
_symmetry.space_group_name_H-M   'P 1'
#
loop_
_entity.id
_entity.type
_entity.pdbx_description
1 polymer ?
#
loop_
_entity_poly.entity_id
_entity_poly.type
_entity_poly.pdbx_seq_one_letter_code
_entity_poly.pdbx_strand_id
1 'polypeptide(L)'
;MPCKKKKVVQRAHSSPAQKSAKAVSNKYKLKGKRMSPRKKMAVRRALYSKPDESIVLAPTKKEMVLRYSVINGYHFFQTRPPNFTPPTQLLVQPEYTNIHDECASLVWLPELDFIPNHMHSLLPDEKRQLKLQDVAGLPIGHVPRNLAGFFRPLMESGHIVAAVTGEPVPSLPSWPALKEEGGVYCFRVITISHILILKYNIIYFQNCSKVFLKGRPWNLFCSYLEYFFASVFDYKQ
;
A
#
# COMPACT_ATOMS: atom_id res chain seq x y z
N MET A 1 -7.48 3.69 -41.11
CA MET A 1 -6.45 2.62 -41.11
C MET A 1 -5.96 2.38 -39.67
N PRO A 2 -6.11 1.18 -39.09
CA PRO A 2 -5.68 0.93 -37.72
C PRO A 2 -4.15 0.78 -37.64
N CYS A 3 -3.51 1.65 -36.86
CA CYS A 3 -2.07 1.61 -36.58
C CYS A 3 -1.75 0.40 -35.68
N LYS A 4 -1.10 -0.63 -36.23
CA LYS A 4 -0.66 -1.82 -35.47
C LYS A 4 0.40 -1.39 -34.44
N LYS A 5 0.02 -1.34 -33.16
CA LYS A 5 0.97 -1.11 -32.06
C LYS A 5 2.00 -2.24 -32.03
N LYS A 6 3.28 -1.91 -32.23
CA LYS A 6 4.40 -2.86 -32.13
C LYS A 6 4.49 -3.35 -30.67
N LYS A 7 4.30 -4.65 -30.47
CA LYS A 7 4.53 -5.32 -29.19
C LYS A 7 6.02 -5.19 -28.86
N VAL A 8 6.36 -4.33 -27.90
CA VAL A 8 7.73 -4.21 -27.38
C VAL A 8 8.00 -5.46 -26.55
N VAL A 9 8.60 -6.47 -27.17
CA VAL A 9 9.07 -7.67 -26.47
C VAL A 9 10.29 -7.26 -25.65
N GLN A 10 10.14 -7.15 -24.33
CA GLN A 10 11.27 -7.00 -23.43
C GLN A 10 12.21 -8.19 -23.63
N ARG A 11 13.46 -7.91 -24.03
CA ARG A 11 14.46 -8.95 -24.26
C ARG A 11 14.90 -9.50 -22.89
N ALA A 12 14.63 -10.77 -22.63
CA ALA A 12 15.12 -11.45 -21.45
C ALA A 12 16.64 -11.28 -21.32
N HIS A 13 17.11 -10.94 -20.11
CA HIS A 13 18.54 -10.81 -19.83
C HIS A 13 19.21 -12.19 -19.97
N SER A 14 20.19 -12.28 -20.87
CA SER A 14 20.99 -13.51 -21.04
C SER A 14 22.04 -13.62 -19.95
N SER A 15 22.19 -14.83 -19.38
CA SER A 15 23.21 -15.08 -18.35
C SER A 15 24.63 -14.97 -18.92
N PRO A 16 25.65 -14.67 -18.09
CA PRO A 16 27.06 -14.69 -18.53
C PRO A 16 27.47 -16.01 -19.19
N ALA A 17 26.94 -17.14 -18.70
CA ALA A 17 27.16 -18.46 -19.29
C ALA A 17 26.53 -18.61 -20.69
N GLN A 18 25.31 -18.11 -20.88
CA GLN A 18 24.64 -18.10 -22.20
C GLN A 18 25.38 -17.22 -23.20
N LYS A 19 25.85 -16.03 -22.77
CA LYS A 19 26.67 -15.14 -23.62
C LYS A 19 27.96 -15.83 -24.06
N SER A 20 28.65 -16.47 -23.13
CA SER A 20 29.89 -17.22 -23.40
C SER A 20 29.63 -18.40 -24.33
N ALA A 21 28.57 -19.18 -24.11
CA ALA A 21 28.19 -20.31 -24.97
C ALA A 21 27.82 -19.86 -26.39
N LYS A 22 27.12 -18.72 -26.53
CA LYS A 22 26.77 -18.13 -27.83
C LYS A 22 28.02 -17.66 -28.59
N ALA A 23 28.98 -17.04 -27.89
CA ALA A 23 30.25 -16.64 -28.47
C ALA A 23 31.05 -17.85 -28.98
N VAL A 24 31.13 -18.94 -28.18
CA VAL A 24 31.78 -20.19 -28.59
C VAL A 24 31.10 -20.80 -29.81
N SER A 25 29.75 -20.87 -29.82
CA SER A 25 28.99 -21.39 -30.96
C SER A 25 29.27 -20.60 -32.24
N ASN A 26 29.23 -19.27 -32.17
CA ASN A 26 29.51 -18.39 -33.30
C ASN A 26 30.94 -18.55 -33.84
N LYS A 27 31.93 -18.69 -32.96
CA LYS A 27 33.33 -18.89 -33.34
C LYS A 27 33.55 -20.16 -34.18
N TYR A 28 32.87 -21.25 -33.85
CA TYR A 28 32.96 -22.49 -34.64
C TYR A 28 32.22 -22.39 -35.97
N LYS A 29 31.05 -21.73 -35.97
CA LYS A 29 30.27 -21.47 -37.19
C LYS A 29 31.05 -20.64 -38.21
N LEU A 30 31.71 -19.56 -37.76
CA LEU A 30 32.51 -18.68 -38.62
C LEU A 30 33.77 -19.37 -39.18
N LYS A 31 34.40 -20.26 -38.41
CA LYS A 31 35.61 -20.97 -38.83
C LYS A 31 35.34 -22.23 -39.67
N GLY A 32 34.08 -22.58 -39.94
CA GLY A 32 33.69 -23.81 -40.63
C GLY A 32 34.13 -25.11 -39.92
N LYS A 33 34.56 -25.03 -38.65
CA LYS A 33 35.08 -26.19 -37.91
C LYS A 33 33.94 -26.91 -37.19
N ARG A 34 33.97 -28.25 -37.21
CA ARG A 34 33.07 -29.06 -36.39
C ARG A 34 33.49 -29.01 -34.91
N MET A 35 32.50 -28.84 -34.04
CA MET A 35 32.66 -28.95 -32.59
C MET A 35 32.71 -30.43 -32.19
N SER A 36 33.57 -30.78 -31.22
CA SER A 36 33.55 -32.14 -30.67
C SER A 36 32.21 -32.42 -29.95
N PRO A 37 31.75 -33.68 -29.90
CA PRO A 37 30.46 -34.03 -29.27
C PRO A 37 30.33 -33.52 -27.84
N ARG A 38 31.39 -33.69 -27.02
CA ARG A 38 31.44 -33.22 -25.63
C ARG A 38 31.27 -31.70 -25.52
N LYS A 39 31.92 -30.94 -26.40
CA LYS A 39 31.85 -29.48 -26.41
C LYS A 39 30.50 -28.98 -26.92
N LYS A 40 29.91 -29.64 -27.93
CA LYS A 40 28.57 -29.36 -28.45
C LYS A 40 27.51 -29.56 -27.37
N MET A 41 27.62 -30.63 -26.58
CA MET A 41 26.75 -30.90 -25.43
C MET A 41 26.85 -29.80 -24.37
N ALA A 42 28.06 -29.38 -24.01
CA ALA A 42 28.27 -28.30 -23.02
C ALA A 42 27.67 -26.96 -23.48
N VAL A 43 27.89 -26.58 -24.74
CA VAL A 43 27.29 -25.36 -25.31
C VAL A 43 25.76 -25.44 -25.35
N ARG A 44 25.19 -26.59 -25.72
CA ARG A 44 23.75 -26.80 -25.68
C ARG A 44 23.20 -26.69 -24.26
N ARG A 45 23.81 -27.36 -23.28
CA ARG A 45 23.39 -27.25 -21.88
C ARG A 45 23.41 -25.81 -21.39
N ALA A 46 24.44 -25.03 -21.70
CA ALA A 46 24.52 -23.63 -21.29
C ALA A 46 23.55 -22.69 -22.05
N LEU A 47 23.23 -22.98 -23.31
CA LEU A 47 22.25 -22.19 -24.09
C LEU A 47 20.80 -22.46 -23.69
N TYR A 48 20.50 -23.71 -23.34
CA TYR A 48 19.14 -24.18 -23.02
C TYR A 48 18.93 -24.48 -21.54
N SER A 49 19.93 -24.27 -20.69
CA SER A 49 19.70 -24.18 -19.25
C SER A 49 18.68 -23.07 -19.06
N LYS A 50 17.47 -23.45 -18.65
CA LYS A 50 16.53 -22.47 -18.14
C LYS A 50 17.28 -21.70 -17.05
N PRO A 51 17.24 -20.35 -17.04
CA PRO A 51 17.71 -19.63 -15.88
C PRO A 51 17.06 -20.30 -14.67
N ASP A 52 17.86 -20.55 -13.63
CA ASP A 52 17.38 -21.21 -12.43
C ASP A 52 16.26 -20.33 -11.85
N GLU A 53 15.01 -20.66 -12.17
CA GLU A 53 13.82 -19.97 -11.66
C GLU A 53 13.73 -20.16 -10.14
N SER A 54 14.59 -21.00 -9.56
CA SER A 54 14.75 -21.25 -8.13
C SER A 54 15.47 -20.14 -7.35
N ILE A 55 16.07 -19.13 -8.00
CA ILE A 55 16.31 -17.84 -7.33
C ILE A 55 15.00 -17.04 -7.34
N VAL A 56 13.94 -17.65 -6.80
CA VAL A 56 12.85 -16.88 -6.21
C VAL A 56 13.48 -16.22 -5.01
N LEU A 57 14.03 -15.01 -5.21
CA LEU A 57 14.32 -14.10 -4.10
C LEU A 57 13.10 -14.14 -3.21
N ALA A 58 13.24 -14.73 -2.01
CA ALA A 58 12.16 -14.82 -1.05
C ALA A 58 11.53 -13.42 -0.99
N PRO A 59 10.21 -13.29 -1.16
CA PRO A 59 9.57 -11.99 -1.28
C PRO A 59 9.97 -11.17 -0.05
N THR A 60 10.86 -10.20 -0.24
CA THR A 60 11.30 -9.32 0.84
C THR A 60 10.08 -8.47 1.17
N LYS A 61 9.44 -8.78 2.31
CA LYS A 61 8.36 -7.97 2.86
C LYS A 61 8.92 -6.57 3.05
N LYS A 62 8.40 -5.60 2.30
CA LYS A 62 8.73 -4.19 2.49
C LYS A 62 7.57 -3.52 3.19
N GLU A 63 7.89 -2.86 4.30
CA GLU A 63 6.93 -2.11 5.10
C GLU A 63 7.18 -0.62 4.87
N MET A 64 6.12 0.12 4.57
CA MET A 64 6.15 1.57 4.47
C MET A 64 5.14 2.14 5.46
N VAL A 65 5.57 3.06 6.32
CA VAL A 65 4.73 3.63 7.38
C VAL A 65 4.39 5.07 7.05
N LEU A 66 3.10 5.38 6.95
CA LEU A 66 2.60 6.75 6.82
C LEU A 66 2.07 7.21 8.17
N ARG A 67 2.66 8.25 8.73
CA ARG A 67 2.30 8.79 10.04
C ARG A 67 1.36 9.98 9.90
N TYR A 68 0.66 10.30 10.99
CA TYR A 68 -0.19 11.50 11.11
C TYR A 68 -1.31 11.60 10.08
N SER A 69 -1.84 10.45 9.70
CA SER A 69 -3.04 10.39 8.89
C SER A 69 -4.29 10.43 9.78
N VAL A 70 -5.41 10.68 9.14
CA VAL A 70 -6.69 10.92 9.80
C VAL A 70 -7.71 9.94 9.25
N ILE A 71 -8.56 9.35 10.08
CA ILE A 71 -9.81 8.73 9.62
C ILE A 71 -10.93 9.76 9.67
N ASN A 72 -11.67 9.86 8.56
CA ASN A 72 -12.86 10.70 8.43
C ASN A 72 -14.14 9.89 8.63
N GLY A 73 -15.28 10.57 8.79
CA GLY A 73 -16.59 9.92 8.77
C GLY A 73 -17.14 9.50 10.14
N TYR A 74 -16.47 9.79 11.25
CA TYR A 74 -16.96 9.39 12.59
C TYR A 74 -18.41 9.81 12.88
N HIS A 75 -18.85 10.97 12.39
CA HIS A 75 -20.24 11.44 12.51
C HIS A 75 -21.28 10.50 11.88
N PHE A 76 -20.90 9.81 10.80
CA PHE A 76 -21.75 8.88 10.06
C PHE A 76 -21.70 7.48 10.67
N PHE A 77 -20.49 6.94 10.90
CA PHE A 77 -20.32 5.58 11.41
C PHE A 77 -20.57 5.46 12.90
N GLN A 78 -20.22 6.52 13.63
CA GLN A 78 -20.36 6.62 15.08
C GLN A 78 -19.65 5.53 15.90
N THR A 79 -18.69 4.86 15.28
CA THR A 79 -17.86 3.82 15.91
C THR A 79 -16.50 4.43 16.25
N ARG A 80 -16.13 4.41 17.54
CA ARG A 80 -14.81 4.85 17.97
C ARG A 80 -13.85 3.66 17.91
N PRO A 81 -12.75 3.73 17.16
CA PRO A 81 -11.73 2.71 17.22
C PRO A 81 -11.09 2.75 18.61
N PRO A 82 -10.78 1.58 19.16
CA PRO A 82 -10.14 1.50 20.45
C PRO A 82 -8.71 2.03 20.40
N ASN A 83 -8.32 2.76 21.44
CA ASN A 83 -6.95 3.24 21.64
C ASN A 83 -6.29 2.42 22.75
N PHE A 84 -5.90 1.18 22.44
CA PHE A 84 -5.28 0.27 23.40
C PHE A 84 -3.77 0.19 23.24
N THR A 85 -3.10 -0.38 24.24
CA THR A 85 -1.67 -0.74 24.18
C THR A 85 -1.55 -2.26 24.25
N PRO A 86 -1.09 -2.96 23.19
CA PRO A 86 -0.65 -2.41 21.90
C PRO A 86 -1.79 -1.85 21.05
N PRO A 87 -1.51 -0.93 20.10
CA PRO A 87 -2.51 -0.36 19.20
C PRO A 87 -3.29 -1.42 18.45
N THR A 88 -4.61 -1.28 18.41
CA THR A 88 -5.46 -2.14 17.59
C THR A 88 -5.17 -1.92 16.12
N GLN A 89 -4.91 -3.02 15.41
CA GLN A 89 -4.77 -3.00 13.96
C GLN A 89 -6.15 -2.95 13.32
N LEU A 90 -6.33 -1.95 12.47
CA LEU A 90 -7.54 -1.68 11.71
C LEU A 90 -7.30 -2.11 10.27
N LEU A 91 -8.34 -2.64 9.63
CA LEU A 91 -8.26 -3.12 8.26
C LEU A 91 -8.73 -2.02 7.29
N VAL A 92 -7.96 -1.74 6.25
CA VAL A 92 -8.37 -0.79 5.20
C VAL A 92 -8.77 -1.57 3.95
N GLN A 93 -9.98 -1.33 3.45
CA GLN A 93 -10.53 -2.01 2.29
C GLN A 93 -11.16 -1.03 1.28
N PRO A 94 -11.14 -1.35 -0.02
CA PRO A 94 -11.83 -0.56 -1.03
C PRO A 94 -13.36 -0.61 -0.82
N GLU A 95 -14.02 0.55 -0.98
CA GLU A 95 -15.49 0.66 -1.00
C GLU A 95 -15.95 0.84 -2.45
N TYR A 96 -16.51 -0.21 -3.05
CA TYR A 96 -16.92 -0.20 -4.46
C TYR A 96 -18.29 0.43 -4.70
N THR A 97 -19.12 0.54 -3.66
CA THR A 97 -20.49 1.05 -3.73
C THR A 97 -20.59 2.56 -3.57
N ASN A 98 -19.46 3.25 -3.35
CA ASN A 98 -19.45 4.69 -3.13
C ASN A 98 -19.66 5.45 -4.45
N ILE A 99 -20.77 6.18 -4.54
CA ILE A 99 -21.13 6.95 -5.74
C ILE A 99 -20.37 8.28 -5.87
N HIS A 100 -19.70 8.75 -4.81
CA HIS A 100 -19.05 10.05 -4.76
C HIS A 100 -17.53 9.97 -5.02
N ASP A 101 -16.91 8.83 -4.72
CA ASP A 101 -15.49 8.60 -4.87
C ASP A 101 -15.19 7.14 -5.24
N GLU A 102 -14.79 6.90 -6.48
CA GLU A 102 -14.43 5.56 -6.99
C GLU A 102 -13.23 4.94 -6.27
N CYS A 103 -12.39 5.76 -5.65
CA CYS A 103 -11.23 5.34 -4.88
C CYS A 103 -11.53 5.24 -3.38
N ALA A 104 -12.79 5.47 -2.95
CA ALA A 104 -13.18 5.40 -1.55
C ALA A 104 -12.67 4.10 -0.90
N SER A 105 -12.17 4.25 0.32
CA SER A 105 -11.64 3.16 1.11
C SER A 105 -12.19 3.28 2.53
N LEU A 106 -12.82 2.21 2.99
CA LEU A 106 -13.34 2.08 4.35
C LEU A 106 -12.25 1.55 5.27
N VAL A 107 -12.30 2.01 6.50
CA VAL A 107 -11.52 1.43 7.59
C VAL A 107 -12.46 0.67 8.51
N TRP A 108 -12.05 -0.54 8.84
CA TRP A 108 -12.83 -1.52 9.57
C TRP A 108 -12.13 -1.88 10.89
N LEU A 109 -12.95 -2.08 11.92
CA LEU A 109 -12.50 -2.83 13.09
C LEU A 109 -12.24 -4.28 12.70
N PRO A 110 -11.22 -4.92 13.30
CA PRO A 110 -11.04 -6.36 13.12
C PRO A 110 -12.26 -7.12 13.65
N GLU A 111 -12.50 -8.32 13.10
CA GLU A 111 -13.52 -9.23 13.63
C GLU A 111 -13.15 -9.66 15.05
N LEU A 112 -14.17 -10.10 15.81
CA LEU A 112 -14.02 -10.40 17.23
C LEU A 112 -12.96 -11.47 17.51
N ASP A 113 -12.82 -12.44 16.61
CA ASP A 113 -11.84 -13.53 16.70
C ASP A 113 -10.38 -13.07 16.65
N PHE A 114 -10.12 -11.89 16.06
CA PHE A 114 -8.78 -11.29 16.00
C PHE A 114 -8.49 -10.37 17.19
N ILE A 115 -9.48 -10.15 18.06
CA ILE A 115 -9.36 -9.32 19.25
C ILE A 115 -9.17 -10.25 20.45
N PRO A 116 -8.17 -10.04 21.32
CA PRO A 116 -8.00 -10.85 22.53
C PRO A 116 -9.25 -10.82 23.42
N ASN A 117 -9.67 -12.00 23.92
CA ASN A 117 -10.91 -12.15 24.71
C ASN A 117 -11.02 -11.21 25.91
N HIS A 118 -9.90 -10.91 26.58
CA HIS A 118 -9.89 -9.99 27.72
C HIS A 118 -10.27 -8.54 27.35
N MET A 119 -10.25 -8.20 26.05
CA MET A 119 -10.57 -6.88 25.53
C MET A 119 -12.04 -6.76 25.07
N HIS A 120 -12.75 -7.87 24.91
CA HIS A 120 -14.12 -7.90 24.37
C HIS A 120 -15.11 -7.09 25.19
N SER A 121 -14.90 -7.05 26.51
CA SER A 121 -15.74 -6.31 27.46
C SER A 121 -15.34 -4.84 27.65
N LEU A 122 -14.28 -4.37 26.99
CA LEU A 122 -13.84 -2.97 27.10
C LEU A 122 -14.83 -2.04 26.39
N LEU A 123 -15.03 -0.85 26.96
CA LEU A 123 -15.92 0.18 26.43
C LEU A 123 -15.12 1.24 25.67
N PRO A 124 -14.94 1.12 24.34
CA PRO A 124 -14.27 2.17 23.55
C PRO A 124 -15.03 3.50 23.57
N ASP A 125 -16.35 3.47 23.76
CA ASP A 125 -17.20 4.65 23.89
C ASP A 125 -18.06 4.58 25.15
N GLU A 126 -17.52 5.10 26.27
CA GLU A 126 -18.21 5.18 27.56
C GLU A 126 -19.56 5.90 27.47
N LYS A 127 -19.71 6.88 26.55
CA LYS A 127 -20.97 7.64 26.45
C LYS A 127 -22.11 6.78 25.91
N ARG A 128 -21.79 5.81 25.06
CA ARG A 128 -22.78 4.93 24.42
C ARG A 128 -22.92 3.58 25.12
N GLN A 129 -22.02 3.28 26.07
CA GLN A 129 -21.97 1.99 26.77
C GLN A 129 -21.85 0.80 25.79
N LEU A 130 -21.23 1.02 24.62
CA LEU A 130 -20.98 -0.03 23.63
C LEU A 130 -19.67 -0.74 23.96
N LYS A 131 -19.71 -2.06 24.06
CA LYS A 131 -18.52 -2.88 24.26
C LYS A 131 -17.84 -3.15 22.93
N LEU A 132 -16.57 -3.50 23.00
CA LEU A 132 -15.78 -3.82 21.81
C LEU A 132 -16.39 -4.99 21.01
N GLN A 133 -16.92 -5.99 21.71
CA GLN A 133 -17.64 -7.12 21.06
C GLN A 133 -18.86 -6.69 20.25
N ASP A 134 -19.49 -5.58 20.62
CA ASP A 134 -20.71 -5.09 19.94
C ASP A 134 -20.36 -4.30 18.66
N VAL A 135 -19.11 -3.85 18.54
CA VAL A 135 -18.63 -3.01 17.42
C VAL A 135 -17.56 -3.68 16.56
N ALA A 136 -17.09 -4.87 16.94
CA ALA A 136 -16.12 -5.64 16.15
C ALA A 136 -16.66 -5.92 14.74
N GLY A 137 -15.79 -5.82 13.74
CA GLY A 137 -16.19 -5.96 12.33
C GLY A 137 -17.02 -4.81 11.75
N LEU A 138 -17.31 -3.75 12.51
CA LEU A 138 -17.99 -2.57 11.96
C LEU A 138 -17.02 -1.59 11.29
N PRO A 139 -17.48 -0.85 10.27
CA PRO A 139 -16.71 0.25 9.70
C PRO A 139 -16.64 1.42 10.70
N ILE A 140 -15.48 2.05 10.78
CA ILE A 140 -15.23 3.19 11.68
C ILE A 140 -15.14 4.52 10.94
N GLY A 141 -14.91 4.47 9.63
CA GLY A 141 -14.63 5.66 8.85
C GLY A 141 -14.06 5.40 7.48
N HIS A 142 -13.74 6.49 6.80
CA HIS A 142 -13.10 6.51 5.49
C HIS A 142 -11.67 7.01 5.59
N VAL A 143 -10.83 6.47 4.72
CA VAL A 143 -9.53 7.06 4.38
C VAL A 143 -9.78 8.44 3.75
N PRO A 144 -8.98 9.47 4.07
CA PRO A 144 -9.10 10.78 3.45
C PRO A 144 -9.00 10.68 1.93
N ARG A 145 -9.87 11.41 1.22
CA ARG A 145 -9.96 11.37 -0.25
C ARG A 145 -8.62 11.59 -0.97
N ASN A 146 -7.76 12.44 -0.42
CA ASN A 146 -6.42 12.69 -0.96
C ASN A 146 -5.45 11.49 -0.82
N LEU A 147 -5.68 10.59 0.14
CA LEU A 147 -4.92 9.35 0.33
C LEU A 147 -5.58 8.15 -0.36
N ALA A 148 -6.91 8.16 -0.47
CA ALA A 148 -7.69 7.05 -1.03
C ALA A 148 -7.24 6.66 -2.46
N GLY A 149 -7.04 7.65 -3.34
CA GLY A 149 -6.54 7.42 -4.70
C GLY A 149 -5.12 6.85 -4.75
N PHE A 150 -4.31 7.08 -3.73
CA PHE A 150 -2.98 6.51 -3.60
C PHE A 150 -3.00 5.08 -3.03
N PHE A 151 -3.94 4.77 -2.13
CA PHE A 151 -4.11 3.43 -1.55
C PHE A 151 -4.71 2.42 -2.52
N ARG A 152 -5.59 2.87 -3.43
CA ARG A 152 -6.29 1.98 -4.35
C ARG A 152 -5.39 0.99 -5.10
N PRO A 153 -4.34 1.42 -5.83
CA PRO A 153 -3.44 0.49 -6.52
C PRO A 153 -2.57 -0.34 -5.55
N LEU A 154 -2.33 0.14 -4.32
CA LEU A 154 -1.55 -0.60 -3.33
C LEU A 154 -2.35 -1.76 -2.73
N MET A 155 -3.66 -1.59 -2.55
CA MET A 155 -4.55 -2.67 -2.10
C MET A 155 -4.70 -3.79 -3.12
N GLU A 156 -4.53 -3.52 -4.42
CA GLU A 156 -4.54 -4.56 -5.46
C GLU A 156 -3.31 -5.48 -5.38
N SER A 157 -2.22 -5.01 -4.79
CA SER A 157 -0.92 -5.70 -4.74
C SER A 157 -0.47 -6.08 -3.33
N GLY A 158 -1.26 -5.75 -2.30
CA GLY A 158 -0.89 -5.92 -0.90
C GLY A 158 -2.05 -5.67 0.05
N HIS A 159 -1.72 -5.47 1.33
CA HIS A 159 -2.70 -5.13 2.36
C HIS A 159 -2.27 -3.85 3.06
N ILE A 160 -3.25 -3.02 3.37
CA ILE A 160 -3.07 -1.78 4.10
C ILE A 160 -3.71 -1.98 5.47
N VAL A 161 -2.92 -1.78 6.53
CA VAL A 161 -3.42 -1.77 7.89
C VAL A 161 -3.21 -0.40 8.50
N ALA A 162 -4.08 -0.03 9.42
CA ALA A 162 -4.02 1.21 10.17
C ALA A 162 -3.83 0.87 11.65
N ALA A 163 -3.09 1.69 12.39
CA ALA A 163 -2.97 1.59 13.84
C ALA A 163 -3.35 2.92 14.49
N VAL A 164 -4.21 2.87 15.50
CA VAL A 164 -4.61 4.06 16.27
C VAL A 164 -3.43 4.51 17.11
N THR A 165 -2.98 5.75 16.92
CA THR A 165 -1.78 6.26 17.60
C THR A 165 -2.03 7.48 18.50
N GLY A 166 -3.26 7.99 18.54
CA GLY A 166 -3.56 9.15 19.37
C GLY A 166 -5.05 9.36 19.59
N GLU A 167 -5.35 10.39 20.38
CA GLU A 167 -6.72 10.75 20.71
C GLU A 167 -7.46 11.32 19.50
N PRO A 168 -8.80 11.19 19.49
CA PRO A 168 -9.63 11.85 18.49
C PRO A 168 -9.48 13.37 18.60
N VAL A 169 -9.13 14.00 17.47
CA VAL A 169 -8.90 15.43 17.28
C VAL A 169 -10.13 16.03 16.58
N PRO A 170 -10.52 17.29 16.78
CA PRO A 170 -11.54 17.93 15.94
C PRO A 170 -11.09 17.99 14.46
N SER A 171 -12.00 17.82 13.50
CA SER A 171 -11.62 17.72 12.07
C SER A 171 -11.07 19.00 11.44
N LEU A 172 -11.25 20.17 12.06
CA LEU A 172 -10.86 21.49 11.58
C LEU A 172 -10.76 22.43 12.81
N PRO A 173 -10.12 23.62 12.70
CA PRO A 173 -10.23 24.65 13.74
C PRO A 173 -11.72 24.94 14.01
N SER A 174 -12.04 25.26 15.25
CA SER A 174 -13.41 25.52 15.72
C SER A 174 -14.14 26.40 14.70
N TRP A 175 -15.21 25.86 14.11
CA TRP A 175 -16.18 26.68 13.39
C TRP A 175 -16.56 27.88 14.29
N PRO A 176 -16.78 29.08 13.73
CA PRO A 176 -17.22 30.21 14.52
C PRO A 176 -18.41 29.82 15.39
N ALA A 177 -18.43 30.29 16.63
CA ALA A 177 -19.45 29.93 17.61
C ALA A 177 -20.85 30.07 16.98
N LEU A 178 -21.62 28.98 17.00
CA LEU A 178 -22.99 28.95 16.52
C LEU A 178 -23.80 30.00 17.31
N LYS A 179 -24.40 30.95 16.59
CA LYS A 179 -25.29 31.97 17.18
C LYS A 179 -26.68 31.42 17.55
N GLU A 180 -26.99 30.20 17.14
CA GLU A 180 -28.31 29.58 17.35
C GLU A 180 -28.17 28.21 18.05
N GLU A 181 -29.03 27.98 19.04
CA GLU A 181 -29.13 26.73 19.80
C GLU A 181 -29.71 25.62 18.90
N GLY A 182 -28.85 24.95 18.12
CA GLY A 182 -29.30 23.82 17.29
C GLY A 182 -28.32 23.23 16.28
N GLY A 183 -27.04 23.62 16.29
CA GLY A 183 -26.07 23.20 15.26
C GLY A 183 -25.23 21.96 15.61
N VAL A 184 -25.18 21.02 14.65
CA VAL A 184 -24.55 19.69 14.68
C VAL A 184 -23.06 19.69 15.03
N TYR A 185 -22.68 18.69 15.82
CA TYR A 185 -21.40 18.47 16.51
C TYR A 185 -20.14 18.32 15.62
N CYS A 186 -19.02 18.70 16.23
CA CYS A 186 -17.64 18.55 15.76
C CYS A 186 -17.31 17.11 15.35
N PHE A 187 -16.80 16.96 14.13
CA PHE A 187 -16.25 15.70 13.65
C PHE A 187 -14.97 15.36 14.42
N ARG A 188 -14.88 14.15 14.95
CA ARG A 188 -13.65 13.59 15.52
C ARG A 188 -12.86 12.88 14.42
N VAL A 189 -11.63 13.32 14.25
CA VAL A 189 -10.56 12.86 13.37
C VAL A 189 -9.59 12.05 14.20
N ILE A 190 -9.34 10.80 13.85
CA ILE A 190 -8.51 9.93 14.66
C ILE A 190 -7.13 9.85 14.02
N THR A 191 -6.10 10.19 14.79
CA THR A 191 -4.72 10.14 14.33
C THR A 191 -4.24 8.70 14.26
N ILE A 192 -3.85 8.31 13.06
CA ILE A 192 -3.52 6.94 12.71
C ILE A 192 -2.19 6.91 12.00
N SER A 193 -1.44 5.84 12.25
CA SER A 193 -0.33 5.43 11.41
C SER A 193 -0.79 4.32 10.48
N HIS A 194 -0.69 4.54 9.16
CA HIS A 194 -0.93 3.48 8.18
C HIS A 194 0.37 2.70 7.98
N ILE A 195 0.30 1.39 8.11
CA ILE A 195 1.38 0.48 7.77
C ILE A 195 0.98 -0.20 6.46
N LEU A 196 1.76 0.08 5.42
CA LEU A 196 1.59 -0.49 4.10
C LEU A 196 2.51 -1.69 3.98
N ILE A 197 1.92 -2.88 3.89
CA ILE A 197 2.65 -4.13 3.72
C ILE A 197 2.56 -4.51 2.23
N LEU A 198 3.63 -4.25 1.49
CA LEU A 198 3.70 -4.55 0.06
C LEU A 198 4.36 -5.91 -0.17
N LYS A 199 3.69 -6.78 -0.94
CA LYS A 199 4.21 -8.10 -1.31
C LYS A 199 5.20 -8.06 -2.47
N TYR A 200 5.33 -6.93 -3.18
CA TYR A 200 6.12 -6.82 -4.41
C TYR A 200 7.19 -5.73 -4.38
N ASN A 201 8.20 -5.89 -5.24
CA ASN A 201 9.34 -4.98 -5.37
C ASN A 201 8.93 -3.58 -5.87
N ILE A 202 9.29 -2.56 -5.09
CA ILE A 202 8.89 -1.14 -5.16
C ILE A 202 9.52 -0.37 -6.35
N ILE A 203 9.51 -0.92 -7.57
CA ILE A 203 9.98 -0.18 -8.76
C ILE A 203 8.86 0.72 -9.34
N TYR A 204 7.60 0.37 -9.11
CA TYR A 204 6.44 1.15 -9.62
C TYR A 204 6.15 2.44 -8.85
N PHE A 205 6.60 2.53 -7.60
CA PHE A 205 6.18 3.58 -6.67
C PHE A 205 6.80 4.96 -6.94
N GLN A 206 8.04 5.00 -7.47
CA GLN A 206 8.71 6.25 -7.82
C GLN A 206 8.03 6.99 -8.99
N ASN A 207 7.28 6.27 -9.83
CA ASN A 207 6.60 6.86 -10.98
C ASN A 207 5.21 7.42 -10.62
N CYS A 208 4.48 6.78 -9.70
CA CYS A 208 3.15 7.24 -9.29
C CYS A 208 3.16 8.54 -8.47
N SER A 209 4.15 8.71 -7.57
CA SER A 209 4.31 9.94 -6.77
C SER A 209 4.58 11.18 -7.62
N LYS A 210 5.35 11.04 -8.71
CA LYS A 210 5.62 12.14 -9.66
C LYS A 210 4.40 12.55 -10.48
N VAL A 211 3.44 11.64 -10.70
CA VAL A 211 2.22 11.91 -11.48
C VAL A 211 1.18 12.62 -10.61
N PHE A 212 1.05 12.25 -9.33
CA PHE A 212 0.06 12.85 -8.42
C PHE A 212 0.35 14.32 -8.07
N LEU A 213 1.62 14.75 -8.14
CA LEU A 213 2.05 16.10 -7.76
C LEU A 213 1.97 17.13 -8.90
N LYS A 214 1.67 16.74 -10.14
CA LYS A 214 1.74 17.63 -11.31
C LYS A 214 0.52 18.55 -11.53
N GLY A 215 -0.48 18.56 -10.63
CA GLY A 215 -1.76 19.22 -10.92
C GLY A 215 -2.49 19.92 -9.77
N ARG A 216 -1.88 20.16 -8.61
CA ARG A 216 -2.54 20.88 -7.50
C ARG A 216 -1.69 22.06 -6.99
N PRO A 217 -2.33 23.18 -6.59
CA PRO A 217 -1.62 24.37 -6.12
C PRO A 217 -0.82 24.06 -4.84
N TRP A 218 0.45 24.46 -4.88
CA TRP A 218 1.55 24.03 -4.01
C TRP A 218 1.42 24.49 -2.53
N ASN A 219 0.55 25.45 -2.21
CA ASN A 219 0.76 26.32 -1.04
C ASN A 219 0.09 25.86 0.28
N LEU A 220 -0.79 24.86 0.28
CA LEU A 220 -1.38 24.28 1.51
C LEU A 220 -0.91 22.84 1.78
N PHE A 221 -0.07 22.31 0.90
CA PHE A 221 0.36 20.90 0.87
C PHE A 221 1.80 20.69 1.38
N CYS A 222 2.58 21.76 1.56
CA CYS A 222 4.03 21.70 1.80
C CYS A 222 4.46 21.20 3.18
N SER A 223 3.80 21.59 4.28
CA SER A 223 4.28 21.18 5.62
C SER A 223 4.05 19.70 5.93
N TYR A 224 2.97 19.11 5.41
CA TYR A 224 2.67 17.68 5.59
C TYR A 224 3.50 16.79 4.65
N LEU A 225 3.79 17.22 3.42
CA LEU A 225 4.53 16.39 2.47
C LEU A 225 6.06 16.47 2.62
N GLU A 226 6.64 17.57 3.07
CA GLU A 226 8.08 17.61 3.35
C GLU A 226 8.44 16.63 4.49
N TYR A 227 7.59 16.54 5.52
CA TYR A 227 7.70 15.47 6.52
C TYR A 227 7.40 14.08 5.94
N PHE A 228 6.41 13.96 5.06
CA PHE A 228 6.06 12.69 4.39
C PHE A 228 7.21 12.14 3.55
N PHE A 229 7.89 12.96 2.76
CA PHE A 229 9.03 12.52 1.97
C PHE A 229 10.29 12.32 2.82
N ALA A 230 10.53 13.15 3.84
CA ALA A 230 11.62 12.90 4.78
C ALA A 230 11.44 11.58 5.55
N SER A 231 10.21 11.19 5.90
CA SER A 231 9.93 9.93 6.62
C SER A 231 9.82 8.70 5.72
N VAL A 232 9.36 8.85 4.47
CA VAL A 232 9.28 7.75 3.49
C VAL A 232 10.67 7.32 3.01
N PHE A 233 11.67 8.21 3.10
CA PHE A 233 13.06 7.93 2.73
C PHE A 233 14.00 7.64 3.90
N ASP A 234 13.51 7.51 5.14
CA ASP A 234 14.30 6.98 6.26
C ASP A 234 14.41 5.44 6.12
N TYR A 235 15.12 5.04 5.07
CA TYR A 235 15.35 3.67 4.66
C TYR A 235 16.49 3.12 5.53
N LYS A 236 16.16 2.50 6.67
CA LYS A 236 17.14 1.67 7.37
C LYS A 236 17.44 0.46 6.49
N GLN A 237 18.60 0.49 5.81
CA GLN A 237 19.20 -0.66 5.14
C GLN A 237 19.59 -1.74 6.16
#